data_AF-A0A1L8ZAC7-F1
#
_entry.id   AF-A0A1L8ZAC7-F1
#
_cell.length_a   1.000
_cell.length_b   1.000
_cell.length_c   1.000
_cell.angle_alpha   90.00
_cell.angle_beta   90.00
_cell.angle_gamma   90.00
#
_symmetry.space_group_name_H-M   'P 1'
#
loop_
_entity.id
_entity.type
_entity.pdbx_description
1 polymer ?
#
loop_
_entity_poly.entity_id
_entity_poly.type
_entity_poly.pdbx_seq_one_letter_code
_entity_poly.pdbx_strand_id
1 'polypeptide(L)'
;MHENKFSSYIENSKAYSDYIILKHKILLIPVPIIKIAMGENLKIFEMGFQDKHKDFSGYIQLNENSLYINENMSLENKRFTIAKHLGHYLMHQNQIKNLSKNENYYGDIQDSQMSIEANIFAANILVPTTTLKLKLSQYKSRECPQKTIAKEFQVTENTIYLKLSILNDLSKIDKIKKSKKFLKIKNTKEKIEANIYLHNTDKIKESIALDLEKYELKK
;
A
#
# COMPACT_ATOMS: atom_id res chain seq x y z
N MET A 1 19.45 6.43 18.96
CA MET A 1 18.93 5.21 18.29
C MET A 1 18.31 5.65 16.98
N HIS A 2 18.91 5.34 15.83
CA HIS A 2 18.24 5.56 14.55
C HIS A 2 17.01 4.65 14.50
N GLU A 3 15.82 5.24 14.53
CA GLU A 3 14.58 4.54 14.27
C GLU A 3 14.72 3.81 12.94
N ASN A 4 14.35 2.53 12.90
CA ASN A 4 14.38 1.75 11.68
C ASN A 4 13.21 2.22 10.78
N LYS A 5 13.40 3.37 10.12
CA LYS A 5 12.40 4.04 9.27
C LYS A 5 11.82 3.11 8.21
N PHE A 6 12.63 2.16 7.72
CA PHE A 6 12.16 1.15 6.76
C PHE A 6 11.06 0.25 7.33
N SER A 7 11.18 -0.15 8.60
CA SER A 7 10.14 -0.92 9.30
C SER A 7 8.84 -0.14 9.41
N SER A 8 8.89 1.17 9.70
CA SER A 8 7.68 1.98 9.77
C SER A 8 6.97 2.12 8.42
N TYR A 9 7.72 2.21 7.31
CA TYR A 9 7.12 2.30 5.98
C TYR A 9 6.32 1.03 5.64
N ILE A 10 6.90 -0.13 5.95
CA ILE A 10 6.23 -1.43 5.75
C ILE A 10 4.97 -1.54 6.61
N GLU A 11 5.07 -1.24 7.90
CA GLU A 11 3.94 -1.40 8.83
C GLU A 11 2.79 -0.43 8.54
N ASN A 12 3.09 0.84 8.25
CA ASN A 12 2.09 1.85 7.95
C ASN A 12 1.36 1.57 6.65
N SER A 13 2.10 1.28 5.57
CA SER A 13 1.54 0.98 4.26
C SER A 13 0.70 -0.30 4.29
N LYS A 14 1.14 -1.31 5.05
CA LYS A 14 0.35 -2.53 5.29
C LYS A 14 -0.95 -2.21 6.04
N ALA A 15 -0.87 -1.49 7.16
CA ALA A 15 -2.05 -1.15 7.96
C ALA A 15 -3.10 -0.40 7.12
N TYR A 16 -2.65 0.53 6.27
CA TYR A 16 -3.54 1.26 5.39
C TYR A 16 -4.18 0.37 4.31
N SER A 17 -3.40 -0.51 3.68
CA SER A 17 -3.95 -1.48 2.72
C SER A 17 -4.96 -2.44 3.35
N ASP A 18 -4.71 -2.91 4.58
CA ASP A 18 -5.64 -3.79 5.31
C ASP A 18 -6.95 -3.05 5.66
N TYR A 19 -6.85 -1.77 6.04
CA TYR A 19 -8.01 -0.91 6.27
C TYR A 19 -8.87 -0.76 5.00
N ILE A 20 -8.26 -0.46 3.85
CA ILE A 20 -8.98 -0.33 2.58
C ILE A 20 -9.61 -1.67 2.17
N ILE A 21 -8.90 -2.79 2.37
CA ILE A 21 -9.43 -4.15 2.16
C ILE A 21 -10.70 -4.39 2.99
N LEU A 22 -10.69 -3.99 4.26
CA LEU A 22 -11.82 -4.15 5.17
C LEU A 22 -12.98 -3.22 4.79
N LYS A 23 -12.71 -1.93 4.57
CA LYS A 23 -13.69 -0.90 4.20
C LYS A 23 -14.48 -1.31 2.94
N HIS A 24 -13.80 -1.80 1.93
CA HIS A 24 -14.41 -2.23 0.66
C HIS A 24 -14.86 -3.70 0.65
N LYS A 25 -14.71 -4.41 1.78
CA LYS A 25 -15.09 -5.82 1.94
C LYS A 25 -14.55 -6.67 0.78
N ILE A 26 -13.24 -6.57 0.53
CA ILE A 26 -12.61 -7.28 -0.60
C ILE A 26 -12.54 -8.77 -0.25
N LEU A 27 -13.36 -9.57 -0.95
CA LEU A 27 -13.45 -11.03 -0.75
C LEU A 27 -12.94 -11.85 -1.94
N LEU A 28 -12.71 -11.21 -3.09
CA LEU A 28 -12.39 -11.88 -4.35
C LEU A 28 -11.03 -11.44 -4.91
N ILE A 29 -10.41 -12.37 -5.64
CA ILE A 29 -9.29 -12.09 -6.54
C ILE A 29 -9.76 -12.34 -7.99
N PRO A 30 -9.27 -11.58 -8.98
CA PRO A 30 -8.40 -10.40 -8.86
C PRO A 30 -9.11 -9.25 -8.13
N VAL A 31 -8.35 -8.48 -7.33
CA VAL A 31 -8.91 -7.36 -6.55
C VAL A 31 -9.48 -6.29 -7.50
N PRO A 32 -10.71 -5.78 -7.29
CA PRO A 32 -11.34 -4.81 -8.19
C PRO A 32 -10.80 -3.39 -7.94
N ILE A 33 -9.52 -3.15 -8.25
CA ILE A 33 -8.80 -1.92 -7.87
C ILE A 33 -9.44 -0.64 -8.41
N ILE A 34 -10.01 -0.67 -9.63
CA ILE A 34 -10.74 0.46 -10.21
C ILE A 34 -11.96 0.81 -9.36
N LYS A 35 -12.76 -0.19 -8.97
CA LYS A 35 -13.94 0.02 -8.12
C LYS A 35 -13.56 0.60 -6.75
N ILE A 36 -12.44 0.14 -6.19
CA ILE A 36 -11.93 0.64 -4.91
C ILE A 36 -11.52 2.10 -5.05
N ALA A 37 -10.72 2.44 -6.06
CA ALA A 37 -10.27 3.81 -6.30
C ALA A 37 -11.46 4.76 -6.52
N MET A 38 -12.47 4.35 -7.32
CA MET A 38 -13.70 5.13 -7.49
C MET A 38 -14.46 5.32 -6.18
N GLY A 39 -14.53 4.29 -5.33
CA GLY A 39 -15.14 4.39 -4.00
C GLY A 39 -14.35 5.25 -3.01
N GLU A 40 -13.08 5.54 -3.28
CA GLU A 40 -12.26 6.54 -2.59
C GLU A 40 -12.29 7.91 -3.29
N ASN A 41 -13.26 8.15 -4.18
CA ASN A 41 -13.44 9.37 -4.97
C ASN A 41 -12.28 9.71 -5.91
N LEU A 42 -11.51 8.71 -6.33
CA LEU A 42 -10.49 8.84 -7.38
C LEU A 42 -11.05 8.29 -8.70
N LYS A 43 -11.29 9.17 -9.67
CA LYS A 43 -11.70 8.78 -11.03
C LYS A 43 -10.51 8.23 -11.79
N ILE A 44 -10.75 7.30 -12.71
CA ILE A 44 -9.68 6.67 -13.50
C ILE A 44 -10.03 6.82 -14.98
N PHE A 45 -9.05 7.29 -15.75
CA PHE A 45 -9.14 7.48 -17.19
C PHE A 45 -7.92 6.83 -17.85
N GLU A 46 -8.13 6.10 -18.94
CA GLU A 46 -7.05 5.66 -19.81
C GLU A 46 -6.84 6.68 -20.91
N MET A 47 -5.58 6.96 -21.26
CA MET A 47 -5.24 7.83 -22.38
C MET A 47 -3.97 7.35 -23.09
N GLY A 48 -3.90 7.64 -24.39
CA GLY A 48 -2.66 7.55 -25.16
C GLY A 48 -1.72 8.70 -24.81
N PHE A 49 -0.46 8.39 -24.55
CA PHE A 49 0.61 9.37 -24.42
C PHE A 49 1.36 9.51 -25.74
N GLN A 50 1.84 10.72 -26.05
CA GLN A 50 2.69 10.95 -27.23
C GLN A 50 3.93 10.06 -27.19
N ASP A 51 4.51 9.72 -28.34
CA ASP A 51 5.64 8.77 -28.45
C ASP A 51 6.82 9.07 -27.51
N LYS A 52 7.15 10.37 -27.33
CA LYS A 52 8.20 10.82 -26.40
C LYS A 52 7.91 10.52 -24.92
N HIS A 53 6.68 10.15 -24.58
CA HIS A 53 6.18 9.80 -23.25
C HIS A 53 5.49 8.43 -23.24
N LYS A 54 5.74 7.57 -24.23
CA LYS A 54 5.11 6.24 -24.31
C LYS A 54 5.40 5.35 -23.10
N ASP A 55 6.51 5.60 -22.39
CA ASP A 55 6.93 4.85 -21.20
C ASP A 55 6.40 5.47 -19.90
N PHE A 56 5.74 6.64 -19.97
CA PHE A 56 5.13 7.28 -18.82
C PHE A 56 3.92 6.46 -18.35
N SER A 57 3.85 6.16 -17.05
CA SER A 57 2.83 5.25 -16.52
C SER A 57 1.50 5.95 -16.25
N GLY A 58 1.54 7.20 -15.78
CA GLY A 58 0.33 7.95 -15.44
C GLY A 58 0.58 9.05 -14.41
N TYR A 59 -0.47 9.83 -14.15
CA TYR A 59 -0.46 10.94 -13.20
C TYR A 59 -1.83 11.19 -12.58
N ILE A 60 -1.85 11.82 -11.40
CA ILE A 60 -3.06 12.31 -10.77
C ILE A 60 -3.17 13.82 -10.95
N GLN A 61 -4.31 14.27 -11.45
CA GLN A 61 -4.77 15.65 -11.40
C GLN A 61 -5.48 15.88 -10.05
N LEU A 62 -4.86 16.69 -9.18
CA LEU A 62 -5.28 16.89 -7.79
C LEU A 62 -6.62 17.63 -7.67
N ASN A 63 -6.90 18.59 -8.55
CA ASN A 63 -8.11 19.42 -8.45
C ASN A 63 -9.38 18.66 -8.87
N GLU A 64 -9.22 17.63 -9.70
CA GLU A 64 -10.32 16.85 -10.27
C GLU A 64 -10.44 15.46 -9.63
N ASN A 65 -9.54 15.11 -8.71
CA ASN A 65 -9.34 13.77 -8.18
C ASN A 65 -9.39 12.71 -9.29
N SER A 66 -8.59 12.93 -10.33
CA SER A 66 -8.61 12.12 -11.55
C SER A 66 -7.23 11.55 -11.83
N LEU A 67 -7.14 10.23 -11.93
CA LEU A 67 -5.97 9.48 -12.33
C LEU A 67 -6.04 9.18 -13.83
N TYR A 68 -5.02 9.61 -14.55
CA TYR A 68 -4.82 9.30 -15.96
C TYR A 68 -3.70 8.27 -16.10
N ILE A 69 -4.01 7.13 -16.72
CA ILE A 69 -3.05 6.02 -16.92
C ILE A 69 -2.80 5.77 -18.40
N ASN A 70 -1.62 5.28 -18.71
CA ASN A 70 -1.23 4.95 -20.08
C ASN A 70 -1.98 3.72 -20.58
N GLU A 71 -2.77 3.91 -21.64
CA GLU A 71 -3.61 2.87 -22.25
C GLU A 71 -2.78 1.73 -22.87
N ASN A 72 -1.51 1.99 -23.22
CA ASN A 72 -0.63 1.01 -23.86
C ASN A 72 0.04 0.04 -22.87
N MET A 73 -0.12 0.25 -21.55
CA MET A 73 0.41 -0.68 -20.54
C MET A 73 -0.37 -2.01 -20.54
N SER A 74 0.31 -3.11 -20.15
CA SER A 74 -0.37 -4.38 -19.89
C SER A 74 -1.39 -4.24 -18.75
N LEU A 75 -2.37 -5.14 -18.70
CA LEU A 75 -3.40 -5.14 -17.64
C LEU A 75 -2.78 -5.17 -16.24
N GLU A 76 -1.77 -6.03 -16.03
CA GLU A 76 -1.08 -6.18 -14.75
C GLU A 76 -0.37 -4.88 -14.34
N ASN A 77 0.29 -4.21 -15.30
CA ASN A 77 0.97 -2.94 -15.07
C ASN A 77 -0.01 -1.80 -14.81
N LYS A 78 -1.14 -1.73 -15.55
CA LYS A 78 -2.23 -0.78 -15.25
C LYS A 78 -2.73 -0.98 -13.81
N ARG A 79 -3.01 -2.22 -13.41
CA ARG A 79 -3.49 -2.54 -12.06
C ARG A 79 -2.50 -2.10 -10.98
N PHE A 80 -1.20 -2.37 -11.17
CA PHE A 80 -0.17 -1.93 -10.24
C PHE A 80 -0.05 -0.40 -10.18
N THR A 81 -0.02 0.26 -11.34
CA THR A 81 0.05 1.72 -11.44
C THR A 81 -1.15 2.40 -10.76
N ILE A 82 -2.38 1.91 -10.99
CA ILE A 82 -3.57 2.40 -10.30
C ILE A 82 -3.43 2.23 -8.79
N ALA A 83 -3.01 1.06 -8.31
CA ALA A 83 -2.84 0.81 -6.89
C ALA A 83 -1.75 1.69 -6.26
N LYS A 84 -0.64 1.93 -6.97
CA LYS A 84 0.46 2.84 -6.54
C LYS A 84 -0.06 4.27 -6.39
N HIS A 85 -0.73 4.79 -7.41
CA HIS A 85 -1.29 6.14 -7.37
C HIS A 85 -2.42 6.28 -6.34
N LEU A 86 -3.24 5.26 -6.14
CA LEU A 86 -4.20 5.23 -5.03
C LEU A 86 -3.49 5.31 -3.67
N GLY A 87 -2.36 4.62 -3.50
CA GLY A 87 -1.54 4.73 -2.29
C GLY A 87 -1.07 6.17 -2.05
N HIS A 88 -0.53 6.83 -3.08
CA HIS A 88 -0.17 8.25 -2.98
C HIS A 88 -1.37 9.16 -2.67
N TYR A 89 -2.49 8.93 -3.34
CA TYR A 89 -3.72 9.69 -3.14
C TYR A 89 -4.25 9.53 -1.71
N LEU A 90 -4.10 8.39 -1.07
CA LEU A 90 -4.64 8.20 0.27
C LEU A 90 -3.65 8.62 1.36
N MET A 91 -2.35 8.32 1.20
CA MET A 91 -1.36 8.47 2.26
C MET A 91 -0.55 9.76 2.18
N HIS A 92 -0.45 10.37 0.99
CA HIS A 92 0.59 11.37 0.71
C HIS A 92 0.06 12.71 0.19
N GLN A 93 -1.25 12.93 0.08
CA GLN A 93 -1.81 14.15 -0.53
C GLN A 93 -1.24 15.45 0.05
N ASN A 94 -1.10 15.54 1.37
CA ASN A 94 -0.63 16.76 2.02
C ASN A 94 0.85 17.01 1.73
N GLN A 95 1.67 15.95 1.75
CA GLN A 95 3.08 16.00 1.41
C GLN A 95 3.26 16.41 -0.06
N ILE A 96 2.47 15.82 -0.97
CA ILE A 96 2.51 16.14 -2.40
C ILE A 96 2.11 17.59 -2.65
N LYS A 97 1.02 18.07 -2.05
CA LYS A 97 0.58 19.48 -2.17
C LYS A 97 1.66 20.46 -1.69
N ASN A 98 2.38 20.10 -0.63
CA ASN A 98 3.47 20.93 -0.09
C ASN A 98 4.73 20.92 -0.95
N LEU A 99 5.02 19.80 -1.63
CA LEU A 99 6.15 19.66 -2.55
C LEU A 99 5.86 20.33 -3.90
N SER A 100 4.64 20.18 -4.39
CA SER A 100 4.16 20.64 -5.69
C SER A 100 3.69 22.10 -5.65
N LYS A 101 4.47 23.01 -5.04
CA LYS A 101 4.06 24.38 -4.69
C LYS A 101 3.38 25.19 -5.82
N ASN A 102 3.44 24.76 -7.07
CA ASN A 102 2.71 25.35 -8.20
C ASN A 102 2.11 24.35 -9.22
N GLU A 103 2.15 23.02 -9.00
CA GLU A 103 1.60 22.06 -9.98
C GLU A 103 0.36 21.35 -9.43
N ASN A 104 -0.74 21.40 -10.20
CA ASN A 104 -2.01 20.77 -9.88
C ASN A 104 -2.04 19.26 -10.21
N TYR A 105 -0.89 18.66 -10.47
CA TYR A 105 -0.76 17.24 -10.79
C TYR A 105 0.50 16.62 -10.19
N TYR A 106 0.54 15.28 -10.10
CA TYR A 106 1.76 14.54 -9.82
C TYR A 106 1.78 13.21 -10.57
N GLY A 107 2.94 12.90 -11.15
CA GLY A 107 3.22 11.64 -11.84
C GLY A 107 4.10 10.73 -10.99
N ASP A 108 5.28 10.42 -11.50
CA ASP A 108 6.30 9.68 -10.77
C ASP A 108 6.92 10.54 -9.66
N ILE A 109 6.66 10.15 -8.42
CA ILE A 109 7.17 10.83 -7.24
C ILE A 109 8.62 10.40 -7.00
N GLN A 110 9.55 11.35 -7.04
CA GLN A 110 10.98 11.12 -6.82
C GLN A 110 11.35 10.96 -5.34
N ASP A 111 10.46 11.31 -4.41
CA ASP A 111 10.67 11.04 -2.99
C ASP A 111 10.74 9.53 -2.74
N SER A 112 11.93 9.08 -2.36
CA SER A 112 12.23 7.66 -2.16
C SER A 112 11.36 7.00 -1.10
N GLN A 113 10.97 7.72 -0.04
CA GLN A 113 10.14 7.18 1.03
C GLN A 113 8.71 6.98 0.54
N MET A 114 8.10 8.02 -0.04
CA MET A 114 6.72 7.96 -0.54
C MET A 114 6.57 6.92 -1.64
N SER A 115 7.59 6.78 -2.50
CA SER A 115 7.63 5.76 -3.55
C SER A 115 7.66 4.34 -2.96
N ILE A 116 8.50 4.11 -1.93
CA ILE A 116 8.55 2.83 -1.21
C ILE A 116 7.20 2.52 -0.55
N GLU A 117 6.62 3.48 0.18
CA GLU A 117 5.33 3.33 0.86
C GLU A 117 4.19 3.00 -0.13
N ALA A 118 4.11 3.73 -1.25
CA ALA A 118 3.10 3.48 -2.29
C ALA A 118 3.26 2.11 -2.97
N ASN A 119 4.50 1.67 -3.22
CA ASN A 119 4.76 0.33 -3.78
C ASN A 119 4.36 -0.77 -2.80
N ILE A 120 4.63 -0.60 -1.49
CA ILE A 120 4.21 -1.55 -0.45
C ILE A 120 2.69 -1.59 -0.35
N PHE A 121 2.04 -0.43 -0.37
CA PHE A 121 0.57 -0.34 -0.41
C PHE A 121 0.01 -1.09 -1.61
N ALA A 122 0.53 -0.82 -2.82
CA ALA A 122 0.08 -1.44 -4.07
C ALA A 122 0.21 -2.97 -4.04
N ALA A 123 1.35 -3.50 -3.59
CA ALA A 123 1.55 -4.93 -3.46
C ALA A 123 0.60 -5.56 -2.44
N ASN A 124 0.36 -4.90 -1.31
CA ASN A 124 -0.52 -5.44 -0.26
C ASN A 124 -2.00 -5.42 -0.64
N ILE A 125 -2.48 -4.36 -1.31
CA ILE A 125 -3.88 -4.27 -1.72
C ILE A 125 -4.21 -5.21 -2.88
N LEU A 126 -3.31 -5.34 -3.87
CA LEU A 126 -3.52 -6.24 -5.01
C LEU A 126 -3.35 -7.71 -4.66
N VAL A 127 -2.51 -8.02 -3.65
CA VAL A 127 -2.27 -9.38 -3.17
C VAL A 127 -2.59 -9.45 -1.67
N PRO A 128 -3.88 -9.53 -1.27
CA PRO A 128 -4.27 -9.60 0.13
C PRO A 128 -3.61 -10.77 0.86
N THR A 129 -3.03 -10.49 2.03
CA THR A 129 -2.23 -11.47 2.79
C THR A 129 -3.02 -12.71 3.17
N THR A 130 -4.28 -12.53 3.61
CA THR A 130 -5.16 -13.63 4.01
C THR A 130 -5.45 -14.54 2.82
N THR A 131 -5.83 -13.96 1.68
CA THR A 131 -6.14 -14.71 0.46
C THR A 131 -4.91 -15.46 -0.07
N LEU A 132 -3.75 -14.81 -0.11
CA LEU A 132 -2.51 -15.46 -0.52
C LEU A 132 -2.19 -16.66 0.39
N LYS A 133 -2.26 -16.49 1.71
CA LYS A 133 -1.98 -17.56 2.69
C LYS A 133 -2.93 -18.75 2.55
N LEU A 134 -4.22 -18.50 2.35
CA LEU A 134 -5.22 -19.56 2.15
C LEU A 134 -4.94 -20.40 0.90
N LYS A 135 -4.35 -19.80 -0.14
CA LYS A 135 -4.03 -20.47 -1.39
C LYS A 135 -2.62 -21.04 -1.45
N LEU A 136 -1.71 -20.71 -0.52
CA LEU A 136 -0.31 -21.15 -0.54
C LEU A 136 -0.14 -22.65 -0.71
N SER A 137 -0.96 -23.47 -0.07
CA SER A 137 -0.91 -24.93 -0.18
C SER A 137 -1.15 -25.42 -1.62
N GLN A 138 -2.02 -24.73 -2.37
CA GLN A 138 -2.37 -25.06 -3.76
C GLN A 138 -1.24 -24.77 -4.74
N TYR A 139 -0.30 -23.89 -4.38
CA TYR A 139 0.82 -23.50 -5.24
C TYR A 139 2.08 -24.32 -4.99
N LYS A 140 2.22 -24.98 -3.83
CA LYS A 140 3.44 -25.73 -3.46
C LYS A 140 3.81 -26.84 -4.45
N SER A 141 2.82 -27.43 -5.11
CA SER A 141 3.01 -28.52 -6.08
C SER A 141 3.18 -28.05 -7.52
N ARG A 142 3.16 -26.73 -7.78
CA ARG A 142 3.31 -26.17 -9.13
C ARG A 142 4.78 -26.01 -9.48
N GLU A 143 5.13 -26.25 -10.74
CA GLU A 143 6.49 -26.08 -11.26
C GLU A 143 6.98 -24.63 -11.19
N CYS A 144 6.08 -23.66 -11.44
CA CYS A 144 6.34 -22.23 -11.29
C CYS A 144 5.27 -21.58 -10.39
N PRO A 145 5.39 -21.69 -9.05
CA PRO A 145 4.40 -21.17 -8.11
C PRO A 145 4.16 -19.67 -8.26
N GLN A 146 5.21 -18.86 -8.38
CA GLN A 146 5.12 -17.39 -8.46
C GLN A 146 4.38 -16.94 -9.71
N LYS A 147 4.71 -17.51 -10.88
CA LYS A 147 4.00 -17.26 -12.13
C LYS A 147 2.53 -17.67 -12.06
N THR A 148 2.23 -18.79 -11.41
CA THR A 148 0.85 -19.25 -11.19
C THR A 148 0.07 -18.26 -10.33
N ILE A 149 0.65 -17.81 -9.22
CA ILE A 149 0.07 -16.80 -8.32
C ILE A 149 -0.15 -15.49 -9.08
N ALA A 150 0.85 -15.01 -9.81
CA ALA A 150 0.79 -13.77 -10.57
C ALA A 150 -0.39 -13.77 -11.55
N LYS A 151 -0.57 -14.87 -12.29
CA LYS A 151 -1.69 -15.06 -13.21
C LYS A 151 -3.05 -15.04 -12.50
N GLU A 152 -3.18 -15.72 -11.37
CA GLU A 152 -4.45 -15.82 -10.64
C GLU A 152 -4.86 -14.48 -9.99
N PHE A 153 -3.89 -13.72 -9.49
CA PHE A 153 -4.12 -12.39 -8.92
C PHE A 153 -4.19 -11.27 -9.97
N GLN A 154 -3.90 -11.58 -11.25
CA GLN A 154 -3.74 -10.63 -12.35
C GLN A 154 -2.76 -9.49 -12.00
N VAL A 155 -1.54 -9.89 -11.63
CA VAL A 155 -0.41 -9.00 -11.35
C VAL A 155 0.85 -9.56 -12.00
N THR A 156 1.92 -8.77 -12.01
CA THR A 156 3.22 -9.25 -12.52
C THR A 156 3.89 -10.18 -11.50
N GLU A 157 4.83 -11.02 -11.96
CA GLU A 157 5.66 -11.82 -11.06
C GLU A 157 6.46 -10.94 -10.08
N ASN A 158 6.92 -9.77 -10.53
CA ASN A 158 7.60 -8.78 -9.69
C ASN A 158 6.73 -8.32 -8.51
N THR A 159 5.42 -8.12 -8.73
CA THR A 159 4.49 -7.80 -7.64
C THR A 159 4.41 -8.94 -6.61
N ILE A 160 4.45 -10.20 -7.05
CA ILE A 160 4.48 -11.36 -6.15
C ILE A 160 5.80 -11.42 -5.37
N TYR A 161 6.94 -11.21 -6.02
CA TYR A 161 8.25 -11.16 -5.33
C TYR A 161 8.29 -10.05 -4.28
N LEU A 162 7.82 -8.84 -4.63
CA LEU A 162 7.71 -7.73 -3.68
C LEU A 162 6.80 -8.10 -2.49
N LYS A 163 5.64 -8.70 -2.75
CA LYS A 163 4.71 -9.13 -1.69
C LYS A 163 5.36 -10.15 -0.75
N LEU A 164 6.06 -11.14 -1.28
CA LEU A 164 6.73 -12.17 -0.47
C LEU A 164 7.87 -11.56 0.36
N SER A 165 8.62 -10.61 -0.20
CA SER A 165 9.66 -9.86 0.52
C SER A 165 9.07 -9.09 1.72
N ILE A 166 7.97 -8.35 1.49
CA ILE A 166 7.23 -7.63 2.54
C ILE A 166 6.79 -8.58 3.66
N LEU A 167 6.24 -9.76 3.33
CA LEU A 167 5.82 -10.75 4.33
C LEU A 167 7.00 -11.30 5.15
N ASN A 168 8.14 -11.55 4.51
CA ASN A 168 9.35 -11.97 5.19
C ASN A 168 9.83 -10.90 6.19
N ASP A 169 9.88 -9.64 5.76
CA ASP A 169 10.33 -8.54 6.62
C ASP A 169 9.39 -8.28 7.79
N LEU A 170 8.07 -8.31 7.57
CA LEU A 170 7.08 -8.28 8.65
C LEU A 170 7.31 -9.38 9.68
N SER A 171 7.59 -10.61 9.23
CA SER A 171 7.86 -11.72 10.16
C SER A 171 9.12 -11.50 11.00
N LYS A 172 10.15 -10.86 10.43
CA LYS A 172 11.38 -10.48 11.16
C LYS A 172 11.08 -9.39 12.18
N ILE A 173 10.32 -8.37 11.78
CA ILE A 173 9.89 -7.26 12.65
C ILE A 173 9.11 -7.81 13.86
N ASP A 174 8.16 -8.71 13.62
CA ASP A 174 7.37 -9.36 14.69
C ASP A 174 8.24 -10.15 15.68
N LYS A 175 9.23 -10.91 15.17
CA LYS A 175 10.18 -11.64 16.02
C LYS A 175 11.01 -10.69 16.88
N ILE A 176 11.49 -9.58 16.33
CA ILE A 176 12.24 -8.55 17.06
C ILE A 176 11.37 -7.86 18.11
N LYS A 177 10.11 -7.54 17.80
CA LYS A 177 9.18 -6.94 18.76
C LYS A 177 8.88 -7.90 19.92
N LYS A 178 8.66 -9.19 19.63
CA LYS A 178 8.47 -10.23 20.66
C LYS A 178 9.71 -10.35 21.55
N SER A 179 10.91 -10.46 20.97
CA SER A 179 12.15 -10.58 21.76
C SER A 179 12.38 -9.35 22.65
N LYS A 180 12.17 -8.13 22.12
CA LYS A 180 12.25 -6.89 22.91
C LYS A 180 11.19 -6.83 24.01
N LYS A 181 9.97 -7.31 23.78
CA LYS A 181 8.92 -7.41 24.81
C LYS A 181 9.33 -8.38 25.92
N PHE A 182 9.90 -9.54 25.57
CA PHE A 182 10.44 -10.49 26.56
C PHE A 182 11.63 -9.92 27.36
N LEU A 183 12.53 -9.20 26.70
CA LEU A 183 13.64 -8.47 27.36
C LEU A 183 13.12 -7.37 28.30
N LYS A 184 12.12 -6.59 27.87
CA LYS A 184 11.46 -5.60 28.74
C LYS A 184 10.79 -6.26 29.93
N ILE A 185 10.03 -7.35 29.74
CA ILE A 185 9.37 -8.10 30.82
C ILE A 185 10.40 -8.63 31.84
N LYS A 186 11.54 -9.14 31.37
CA LYS A 186 12.65 -9.56 32.26
C LYS A 186 13.27 -8.41 33.04
N ASN A 187 13.33 -7.21 32.46
CA ASN A 187 13.91 -6.01 33.09
C ASN A 187 12.90 -5.21 33.93
N THR A 188 11.58 -5.36 33.74
CA THR A 188 10.53 -4.64 34.48
C THR A 188 10.27 -5.15 35.90
N LYS A 189 11.18 -5.92 36.51
CA LYS A 189 11.20 -6.00 37.98
C LYS A 189 11.60 -4.66 38.63
N GLU A 190 12.12 -3.71 37.85
CA GLU A 190 12.30 -2.33 38.30
C GLU A 190 11.73 -1.34 37.27
N LYS A 191 10.92 -0.40 37.80
CA LYS A 191 10.36 0.80 37.17
C LYS A 191 9.24 0.65 36.13
N ILE A 192 8.03 0.75 36.68
CA ILE A 192 6.89 1.48 36.11
C ILE A 192 7.31 2.94 35.89
N GLU A 193 7.35 3.42 34.65
CA GLU A 193 6.61 4.59 34.13
C GLU A 193 7.19 5.14 32.81
N ALA A 194 6.24 5.45 31.92
CA ALA A 194 6.23 6.54 30.94
C ALA A 194 6.96 6.40 29.57
N ASN A 195 6.10 6.60 28.55
CA ASN A 195 6.31 7.34 27.32
C ASN A 195 7.08 6.67 26.18
N ILE A 196 6.35 5.84 25.42
CA ILE A 196 6.71 5.57 24.03
C ILE A 196 6.14 6.71 23.18
N TYR A 197 6.98 7.71 22.94
CA TYR A 197 6.85 8.60 21.79
C TYR A 197 6.87 7.74 20.51
N LEU A 198 5.77 7.76 19.75
CA LEU A 198 5.61 7.09 18.46
C LEU A 198 5.27 8.15 17.40
N HIS A 199 6.22 9.05 17.15
CA HIS A 199 6.02 10.11 16.17
C HIS A 199 5.82 9.53 14.76
N ASN A 200 4.83 10.12 14.07
CA ASN A 200 4.32 9.85 12.72
C ASN A 200 3.34 8.67 12.52
N THR A 201 3.02 7.87 13.54
CA THR A 201 1.88 6.92 13.43
C THR A 201 0.52 7.56 13.71
N ASP A 202 0.50 8.73 14.32
CA ASP A 202 -0.74 9.31 14.85
C ASP A 202 -1.64 9.83 13.74
N LYS A 203 -1.12 10.54 12.73
CA LYS A 203 -1.94 11.12 11.65
C LYS A 203 -2.62 10.09 10.76
N ILE A 204 -1.95 8.97 10.46
CA ILE A 204 -2.55 7.89 9.65
C ILE A 204 -3.61 7.15 10.46
N LYS A 205 -3.32 6.82 11.73
CA LYS A 205 -4.29 6.19 12.62
C LYS A 205 -5.49 7.09 12.90
N GLU A 206 -5.26 8.39 13.07
CA GLU A 206 -6.27 9.42 13.24
C GLU A 206 -7.13 9.55 11.98
N SER A 207 -6.52 9.56 10.78
CA SER A 207 -7.28 9.55 9.51
C SER A 207 -8.15 8.31 9.37
N ILE A 208 -7.62 7.12 9.74
CA ILE A 208 -8.39 5.87 9.74
C ILE A 208 -9.53 5.95 10.76
N ALA A 209 -9.25 6.43 11.97
CA ALA A 209 -10.25 6.56 13.03
C ALA A 209 -11.37 7.53 12.65
N LEU A 210 -11.04 8.70 12.09
CA LEU A 210 -12.01 9.70 11.61
C LEU A 210 -12.89 9.14 10.48
N ASP A 211 -12.33 8.36 9.57
CA ASP A 211 -13.11 7.73 8.51
C ASP A 211 -14.03 6.63 9.05
N LEU A 212 -13.55 5.83 10.01
CA LEU A 212 -14.37 4.82 10.70
C LEU A 212 -15.54 5.47 11.46
N GLU A 213 -15.28 6.55 12.18
CA GLU A 213 -16.31 7.33 12.89
C GLU A 213 -17.36 7.88 11.91
N LYS A 214 -16.93 8.49 10.79
CA LYS A 214 -17.85 8.94 9.72
C LYS A 214 -18.65 7.79 9.09
N TYR A 215 -18.06 6.60 8.98
CA TYR A 215 -18.73 5.44 8.42
C TYR A 215 -19.78 4.86 9.39
N GLU A 216 -19.49 4.84 10.69
CA GLU A 216 -20.45 4.45 11.73
C GLU A 216 -21.62 5.43 11.82
N LEU A 217 -21.38 6.74 11.67
CA LEU A 217 -22.42 7.78 11.67
C LEU A 217 -23.32 7.77 10.42
N LYS A 218 -22.93 7.08 9.34
CA LYS A 218 -23.68 6.98 8.08
C LYS A 218 -24.50 5.69 7.94
N LYS A 219 -24.43 4.78 8.91
CA LYS A 219 -25.27 3.58 9.00
C LYS A 219 -26.49 3.85 9.87
#